data_AF-H2ZEI1-F1
#
_entry.id   AF-H2ZEI1-F1
#
_cell.length_a   1.000
_cell.length_b   1.000
_cell.length_c   1.000
_cell.angle_alpha   90.00
_cell.angle_beta   90.00
_cell.angle_gamma   90.00
#
_symmetry.space_group_name_H-M   'P 1'
#
loop_
_entity.id
_entity.type
_entity.pdbx_description
1 polymer ?
#
loop_
_entity_poly.entity_id
_entity_poly.type
_entity_poly.pdbx_seq_one_letter_code
_entity_poly.pdbx_strand_id
1 'polypeptide(L)'
;MENIDAAKDCLKRIYIKAKNGLLRDEAEAKLRPVIKMCHINRELSMEDTEINRKYSLHEALADLYCKVGCFAPALKHYKCQEVLLDLIEGITKHQRKAVYFSIASTLVDLNKFQEALTYYNKELDVSTDNMELADIHMNIAKCLESNSSSVDEVMSSCQKAIQCAENSGIDR
;
A
#
# COMPACT_ATOMS: atom_id res chain seq x y z
N MET A 1 13.59 2.62 -14.44
CA MET A 1 14.30 2.11 -13.25
C MET A 1 14.63 3.29 -12.38
N GLU A 2 13.77 3.60 -11.41
CA GLU A 2 14.17 4.52 -10.34
C GLU A 2 15.40 3.94 -9.63
N ASN A 3 16.29 4.83 -9.23
CA ASN A 3 17.70 4.56 -9.06
C ASN A 3 18.04 3.85 -7.73
N ILE A 4 17.40 2.71 -7.45
CA ILE A 4 17.59 1.92 -6.22
C ILE A 4 19.06 1.45 -6.12
N ASP A 5 19.67 1.08 -7.24
CA ASP A 5 21.07 0.65 -7.27
C ASP A 5 22.05 1.77 -6.90
N ALA A 6 21.88 2.99 -7.39
CA ALA A 6 22.74 4.08 -6.92
C ALA A 6 22.41 4.47 -5.47
N ALA A 7 21.13 4.43 -5.05
CA ALA A 7 20.75 4.68 -3.67
C ALA A 7 21.46 3.70 -2.72
N LYS A 8 21.49 2.41 -3.07
CA LYS A 8 22.22 1.36 -2.37
C LYS A 8 23.71 1.69 -2.28
N ASP A 9 24.34 2.05 -3.40
CA ASP A 9 25.78 2.33 -3.44
C ASP A 9 26.16 3.58 -2.64
N CYS A 10 25.32 4.61 -2.67
CA CYS A 10 25.45 5.80 -1.82
C CYS A 10 25.36 5.45 -0.33
N LEU A 11 24.31 4.72 0.08
CA LEU A 11 24.12 4.32 1.47
C LEU A 11 25.23 3.40 1.99
N LYS A 12 25.74 2.49 1.15
CA LYS A 12 26.93 1.68 1.47
C LYS A 12 28.16 2.54 1.73
N ARG A 13 28.41 3.56 0.91
CA ARG A 13 29.53 4.48 1.12
C ARG A 13 29.39 5.26 2.42
N ILE A 14 28.18 5.72 2.77
CA ILE A 14 27.92 6.41 4.03
C ILE A 14 28.18 5.48 5.21
N TYR A 15 27.64 4.25 5.17
CA TYR A 15 27.83 3.24 6.21
C TYR A 15 29.32 2.94 6.47
N ILE A 16 30.11 2.75 5.41
CA ILE A 16 31.55 2.48 5.52
C ILE A 16 32.33 3.69 6.06
N LYS A 17 31.95 4.91 5.68
CA LYS A 17 32.63 6.15 6.10
C LYS A 17 32.14 6.69 7.45
N ALA A 18 31.12 6.09 8.06
CA ALA A 18 30.55 6.56 9.32
C ALA A 18 31.57 6.47 10.47
N LYS A 19 31.92 7.63 11.02
CA LYS A 19 32.93 7.79 12.08
C LYS A 19 32.41 7.51 13.49
N ASN A 20 31.08 7.51 13.68
CA ASN A 20 30.44 7.21 14.96
C ASN A 20 29.35 6.14 14.78
N GLY A 21 28.95 5.51 15.89
CA GLY A 21 27.95 4.45 15.90
C GLY A 21 26.57 4.93 15.41
N LEU A 22 26.12 6.09 15.88
CA LEU A 22 24.79 6.61 15.55
C LEU A 22 24.57 6.77 14.03
N LEU A 23 25.50 7.42 13.32
CA LEU A 23 25.39 7.61 11.87
C LEU A 23 25.47 6.26 11.12
N ARG A 24 26.22 5.30 11.66
CA ARG A 24 26.30 3.95 11.09
C ARG A 24 24.97 3.24 11.23
N ASP A 25 24.34 3.30 12.39
CA ASP A 25 23.05 2.68 12.68
C ASP A 25 21.93 3.28 11.81
N GLU A 26 21.91 4.61 11.65
CA GLU A 26 20.97 5.30 10.75
C GLU A 26 21.18 4.90 9.27
N ALA A 27 22.43 4.83 8.82
CA ALA A 27 22.76 4.41 7.47
C ALA A 27 22.36 2.94 7.24
N GLU A 28 22.58 2.07 8.22
CA GLU A 28 22.20 0.67 8.17
C GLU A 28 20.68 0.50 8.10
N ALA A 29 19.93 1.23 8.92
CA ALA A 29 18.47 1.21 8.94
C ALA A 29 17.86 1.56 7.58
N LYS A 30 18.48 2.51 6.85
CA LYS A 30 18.08 2.89 5.48
C LYS A 30 18.63 1.94 4.41
N LEU A 31 19.83 1.40 4.59
CA LEU A 31 20.47 0.51 3.62
C LEU A 31 19.78 -0.85 3.52
N ARG A 32 19.34 -1.42 4.66
CA ARG A 32 18.66 -2.72 4.72
C ARG A 32 17.45 -2.83 3.78
N PRO A 33 16.45 -1.91 3.80
CA PRO A 33 15.31 -1.99 2.88
C PRO A 33 15.76 -1.83 1.42
N VAL A 34 16.69 -0.92 1.12
CA VAL A 34 17.17 -0.68 -0.26
C VAL A 34 17.89 -1.91 -0.84
N ILE A 35 18.66 -2.65 -0.04
CA ILE A 35 19.26 -3.92 -0.47
C ILE A 35 18.17 -4.93 -0.83
N LYS A 36 17.13 -5.07 0.02
CA LYS A 36 15.99 -5.97 -0.26
C LYS A 36 15.27 -5.58 -1.54
N MET A 37 15.04 -4.28 -1.76
CA MET A 37 14.44 -3.77 -3.01
C MET A 37 15.25 -4.18 -4.24
N CYS A 38 16.58 -4.06 -4.22
CA CYS A 38 17.43 -4.51 -5.33
C CYS A 38 17.28 -6.02 -5.61
N HIS A 39 17.21 -6.85 -4.57
CA HIS A 39 17.02 -8.29 -4.73
C HIS A 39 15.66 -8.62 -5.36
N ILE A 40 14.59 -7.99 -4.85
CA ILE A 40 13.24 -8.17 -5.38
C ILE A 40 13.15 -7.71 -6.84
N ASN A 41 13.72 -6.54 -7.19
CA ASN A 41 13.73 -6.05 -8.57
C ASN A 41 14.45 -6.98 -9.53
N ARG A 42 15.56 -7.59 -9.08
CA ARG A 42 16.28 -8.58 -9.88
C ARG A 42 15.42 -9.80 -10.13
N GLU A 43 14.77 -10.32 -9.09
CA GLU A 43 13.88 -11.48 -9.20
C GLU A 43 12.68 -11.17 -10.13
N LEU A 44 12.03 -10.02 -9.97
CA LEU A 44 10.94 -9.57 -10.86
C LEU A 44 11.35 -9.44 -12.34
N SER A 45 12.65 -9.28 -12.62
CA SER A 45 13.19 -9.19 -13.98
C SER A 45 13.47 -10.56 -14.60
N MET A 46 13.37 -11.65 -13.83
CA MET A 46 13.57 -13.01 -14.34
C MET A 46 12.30 -13.48 -15.05
N GLU A 47 12.46 -14.08 -16.23
CA GLU A 47 11.33 -14.53 -17.06
C GLU A 47 10.53 -15.65 -16.38
N ASP A 48 11.24 -16.57 -15.73
CA ASP A 48 10.70 -17.77 -15.08
C ASP A 48 10.01 -17.51 -13.73
N THR A 49 9.92 -16.25 -13.26
CA THR A 49 9.25 -15.98 -11.99
C THR A 49 7.75 -16.22 -12.11
N GLU A 50 7.27 -17.17 -11.33
CA GLU A 50 5.87 -17.57 -11.24
C GLU A 50 4.94 -16.40 -10.89
N ILE A 51 3.69 -16.47 -11.34
CA ILE A 51 2.74 -15.36 -11.19
C ILE A 51 2.39 -15.06 -9.73
N ASN A 52 2.17 -16.09 -8.91
CA ASN A 52 1.95 -15.95 -7.46
C ASN A 52 3.16 -15.32 -6.78
N ARG A 53 4.36 -15.68 -7.24
CA ARG A 53 5.60 -15.10 -6.73
C ARG A 53 5.73 -13.63 -7.13
N LYS A 54 5.42 -13.26 -8.39
CA LYS A 54 5.37 -11.86 -8.85
C LYS A 54 4.40 -11.03 -8.01
N TYR A 55 3.26 -11.59 -7.65
CA TYR A 55 2.29 -10.92 -6.78
C TYR A 55 2.88 -10.59 -5.41
N SER A 56 3.46 -11.55 -4.69
CA SER A 56 4.09 -11.29 -3.38
C SER A 56 5.31 -10.37 -3.47
N LEU A 57 6.07 -10.46 -4.57
CA LEU A 57 7.23 -9.59 -4.80
C LEU A 57 6.81 -8.13 -5.02
N HIS A 58 5.74 -7.88 -5.77
CA HIS A 58 5.20 -6.54 -5.93
C HIS A 58 4.65 -5.97 -4.63
N GLU A 59 3.99 -6.78 -3.79
CA GLU A 59 3.59 -6.40 -2.43
C GLU A 59 4.79 -5.92 -1.62
N ALA A 60 5.78 -6.81 -1.47
CA ALA A 60 6.94 -6.56 -0.63
C ALA A 60 7.75 -5.36 -1.12
N LEU A 61 7.82 -5.15 -2.44
CA LEU A 61 8.52 -4.01 -3.01
C LEU A 61 7.75 -2.70 -2.76
N ALA A 62 6.42 -2.70 -2.90
CA ALA A 62 5.59 -1.56 -2.60
C ALA A 62 5.67 -1.16 -1.12
N ASP A 63 5.54 -2.13 -0.21
CA ASP A 63 5.68 -1.92 1.24
C ASP A 63 7.04 -1.32 1.61
N LEU A 64 8.12 -1.81 0.98
CA LEU A 64 9.45 -1.27 1.19
C LEU A 64 9.53 0.18 0.70
N TYR A 65 8.89 0.51 -0.42
CA TYR A 65 8.84 1.88 -0.94
C TYR A 65 8.07 2.82 -0.01
N CYS A 66 6.91 2.38 0.50
CA CYS A 66 6.17 3.11 1.54
C CYS A 66 7.04 3.34 2.78
N LYS A 67 7.78 2.32 3.23
CA LYS A 67 8.67 2.41 4.39
C LYS A 67 9.79 3.46 4.24
N VAL A 68 10.23 3.73 3.02
CA VAL A 68 11.23 4.78 2.74
C VAL A 68 10.60 6.10 2.27
N GLY A 69 9.28 6.23 2.34
CA GLY A 69 8.54 7.45 1.97
C GLY A 69 8.42 7.70 0.47
N CYS A 70 8.66 6.69 -0.36
CA CYS A 70 8.61 6.79 -1.82
C CYS A 70 7.28 6.24 -2.34
N PHE A 71 6.20 7.01 -2.22
CA PHE A 71 4.84 6.54 -2.51
C PHE A 71 4.53 6.37 -4.00
N ALA A 72 5.10 7.18 -4.90
CA ALA A 72 4.85 7.03 -6.33
C ALA A 72 5.37 5.69 -6.91
N PRO A 73 6.60 5.24 -6.58
CA PRO A 73 7.04 3.89 -6.90
C PRO A 73 6.20 2.80 -6.22
N ALA A 74 5.81 3.01 -4.96
CA ALA A 74 4.95 2.06 -4.24
C ALA A 74 3.63 1.83 -4.97
N LEU A 75 2.96 2.92 -5.36
CA LEU A 75 1.71 2.90 -6.10
C LEU A 75 1.86 2.12 -7.40
N LYS A 76 2.96 2.31 -8.13
CA LYS A 76 3.23 1.55 -9.36
C LYS A 76 3.23 0.03 -9.10
N HIS A 77 3.87 -0.41 -8.02
CA HIS A 77 3.93 -1.84 -7.69
C HIS A 77 2.61 -2.41 -7.18
N TYR A 78 1.85 -1.67 -6.37
CA TYR A 78 0.49 -2.09 -6.02
C TYR A 78 -0.44 -2.15 -7.25
N LYS A 79 -0.30 -1.24 -8.23
CA LYS A 79 -1.02 -1.32 -9.50
C LYS A 79 -0.60 -2.54 -10.33
N CYS A 80 0.67 -2.93 -10.28
CA CYS A 80 1.10 -4.21 -10.87
C CYS A 80 0.42 -5.39 -10.17
N GLN A 81 0.28 -5.40 -8.83
CA GLN A 81 -0.50 -6.44 -8.15
C GLN A 81 -1.97 -6.46 -8.59
N GLU A 82 -2.60 -5.30 -8.74
CA GLU A 82 -4.00 -5.22 -9.20
C GLU A 82 -4.18 -5.95 -10.54
N VAL A 83 -3.27 -5.76 -11.49
CA VAL A 83 -3.30 -6.47 -12.78
C VAL A 83 -3.15 -7.98 -12.61
N LEU A 84 -2.34 -8.43 -11.63
CA LEU A 84 -2.13 -9.85 -11.37
C LEU A 84 -3.33 -10.53 -10.70
N LEU A 85 -4.21 -9.78 -10.02
CA LEU A 85 -5.39 -10.35 -9.35
C LEU A 85 -6.27 -11.14 -10.32
N ASP A 86 -6.41 -10.68 -11.57
CA ASP A 86 -7.29 -11.33 -12.56
C ASP A 86 -6.60 -12.48 -13.30
N LEU A 87 -5.31 -12.72 -13.02
CA LEU A 87 -4.50 -13.78 -13.61
C LEU A 87 -4.21 -14.93 -12.65
N ILE A 88 -4.38 -14.71 -11.34
CA ILE A 88 -4.11 -15.71 -10.30
C ILE A 88 -5.35 -16.56 -10.05
N GLU A 89 -5.24 -17.85 -10.31
CA GLU A 89 -6.27 -18.82 -9.92
C GLU A 89 -6.37 -18.91 -8.39
N GLY A 90 -7.59 -18.88 -7.86
CA GLY A 90 -7.84 -18.99 -6.42
C GLY A 90 -7.58 -17.71 -5.62
N ILE A 91 -7.45 -16.54 -6.27
CA ILE A 91 -7.32 -15.27 -5.56
C ILE A 91 -8.52 -15.04 -4.63
N THR A 92 -8.25 -14.73 -3.36
CA THR A 92 -9.31 -14.53 -2.37
C THR A 92 -9.87 -13.11 -2.43
N LYS A 93 -11.13 -12.94 -2.00
CA LYS A 93 -11.71 -11.59 -1.79
C LYS A 93 -10.88 -10.76 -0.81
N HIS A 94 -10.31 -11.40 0.21
CA HIS A 94 -9.45 -10.74 1.19
C HIS A 94 -8.18 -10.15 0.53
N GLN A 95 -7.50 -10.91 -0.32
CA GLN A 95 -6.34 -10.41 -1.08
C GLN A 95 -6.71 -9.26 -2.02
N ARG A 96 -7.85 -9.36 -2.72
CA ARG A 96 -8.35 -8.30 -3.59
C ARG A 96 -8.61 -6.99 -2.81
N LYS A 97 -9.25 -7.08 -1.64
CA LYS A 97 -9.44 -5.93 -0.73
C LYS A 97 -8.12 -5.33 -0.28
N ALA A 98 -7.17 -6.16 0.16
CA ALA A 98 -5.86 -5.69 0.61
C ALA A 98 -5.12 -4.89 -0.48
N VAL A 99 -5.20 -5.30 -1.74
CA VAL A 99 -4.63 -4.54 -2.87
C VAL A 99 -5.37 -3.22 -3.07
N TYR A 100 -6.70 -3.21 -3.05
CA TYR A 100 -7.47 -1.97 -3.22
C TYR A 100 -7.21 -0.97 -2.09
N PHE A 101 -7.21 -1.43 -0.84
CA PHE A 101 -6.84 -0.64 0.33
C PHE A 101 -5.44 -0.05 0.19
N SER A 102 -4.45 -0.87 -0.16
CA SER A 102 -3.05 -0.45 -0.30
C SER A 102 -2.89 0.62 -1.38
N ILE A 103 -3.59 0.47 -2.52
CA ILE A 103 -3.63 1.50 -3.57
C ILE A 103 -4.29 2.78 -3.05
N ALA A 104 -5.44 2.68 -2.40
CA ALA A 104 -6.18 3.83 -1.88
C ALA A 104 -5.35 4.62 -0.87
N SER A 105 -4.77 3.93 0.12
CA SER A 105 -3.91 4.55 1.14
C SER A 105 -2.69 5.23 0.51
N THR A 106 -2.03 4.57 -0.45
CA THR A 106 -0.86 5.16 -1.14
C THR A 106 -1.26 6.38 -1.98
N LEU A 107 -2.48 6.40 -2.54
CA LEU A 107 -3.01 7.56 -3.25
C LEU A 107 -3.32 8.72 -2.29
N VAL A 108 -3.78 8.46 -1.07
CA VAL A 108 -3.93 9.47 -0.01
C VAL A 108 -2.57 10.08 0.34
N ASP A 109 -1.53 9.26 0.52
CA ASP A 109 -0.16 9.75 0.78
C ASP A 109 0.40 10.63 -0.37
N LEU A 110 -0.10 10.41 -1.58
CA LEU A 110 0.21 11.21 -2.78
C LEU A 110 -0.72 12.41 -2.99
N ASN A 111 -1.65 12.68 -2.07
CA ASN A 111 -2.71 13.70 -2.18
C ASN A 111 -3.61 13.53 -3.42
N LYS A 112 -3.78 12.29 -3.90
CA LYS A 112 -4.63 11.92 -5.03
C LYS A 112 -5.99 11.41 -4.55
N PHE A 113 -6.68 12.23 -3.78
CA PHE A 113 -7.84 11.82 -3.01
C PHE A 113 -8.99 11.28 -3.87
N GLN A 114 -9.26 11.88 -5.03
CA GLN A 114 -10.34 11.40 -5.90
C GLN A 114 -10.08 10.00 -6.45
N GLU A 115 -8.82 9.69 -6.80
CA GLU A 115 -8.41 8.34 -7.20
C GLU A 115 -8.50 7.38 -6.01
N ALA A 116 -8.11 7.81 -4.81
CA ALA A 116 -8.19 7.00 -3.59
C ALA A 116 -9.65 6.58 -3.29
N LEU A 117 -10.60 7.52 -3.40
CA LEU A 117 -12.03 7.25 -3.23
C LEU A 117 -12.54 6.20 -4.23
N THR A 118 -12.06 6.20 -5.47
CA THR A 118 -12.38 5.15 -6.44
C THR A 118 -11.94 3.76 -5.95
N TYR A 119 -10.77 3.66 -5.31
CA TYR A 119 -10.28 2.38 -4.79
C TYR A 119 -10.97 1.94 -3.51
N TYR A 120 -11.30 2.86 -2.60
CA TYR A 120 -12.15 2.50 -1.46
C TYR A 120 -13.53 2.01 -1.90
N ASN A 121 -14.11 2.57 -2.95
CA ASN A 121 -15.37 2.05 -3.50
C ASN A 121 -15.20 0.65 -4.11
N LYS A 122 -14.09 0.37 -4.82
CA LYS A 122 -13.78 -1.00 -5.27
C LYS A 122 -13.63 -1.98 -4.11
N GLU A 123 -13.08 -1.53 -2.98
CA GLU A 123 -12.97 -2.33 -1.75
C GLU A 123 -14.36 -2.61 -1.14
N LEU A 124 -15.25 -1.61 -1.09
CA LEU A 124 -16.65 -1.80 -0.68
C LEU A 124 -17.36 -2.85 -1.55
N ASP A 125 -17.21 -2.79 -2.88
CA ASP A 125 -17.90 -3.67 -3.83
C ASP A 125 -17.58 -5.17 -3.62
N VAL A 126 -16.43 -5.48 -3.03
CA VAL A 126 -15.99 -6.86 -2.78
C VAL A 126 -16.12 -7.28 -1.31
N SER A 127 -16.47 -6.34 -0.43
CA SER A 127 -16.65 -6.54 1.01
C SER A 127 -18.09 -6.93 1.33
N THR A 128 -18.25 -7.86 2.27
CA THR A 128 -19.59 -8.32 2.70
C THR A 128 -19.73 -8.34 4.21
N ASP A 129 -18.63 -8.25 4.95
CA ASP A 129 -18.64 -8.21 6.40
C ASP A 129 -18.92 -6.79 6.90
N ASN A 130 -19.83 -6.68 7.85
CA ASN A 130 -20.28 -5.39 8.37
C ASN A 130 -19.15 -4.63 9.09
N MET A 131 -18.20 -5.30 9.76
CA MET A 131 -17.07 -4.61 10.38
C MET A 131 -16.09 -4.10 9.33
N GLU A 132 -15.82 -4.89 8.29
CA GLU A 132 -14.99 -4.43 7.17
C GLU A 132 -15.60 -3.22 6.46
N LEU A 133 -16.92 -3.23 6.20
CA LEU A 133 -17.63 -2.10 5.61
C LEU A 133 -17.52 -0.84 6.49
N ALA A 134 -17.58 -1.01 7.82
CA ALA A 134 -17.41 0.10 8.75
C ALA A 134 -16.00 0.71 8.65
N ASP A 135 -14.96 -0.12 8.63
CA ASP A 135 -13.57 0.31 8.49
C ASP A 135 -13.33 1.04 7.15
N ILE A 136 -13.90 0.55 6.05
CA ILE A 136 -13.77 1.18 4.74
C ILE A 136 -14.47 2.55 4.72
N HIS A 137 -15.68 2.66 5.27
CA HIS A 137 -16.37 3.95 5.39
C HIS A 137 -15.61 4.96 6.26
N MET A 138 -14.93 4.49 7.32
CA MET A 138 -14.05 5.32 8.12
C MET A 138 -12.84 5.82 7.32
N ASN A 139 -12.26 4.98 6.47
CA ASN A 139 -11.16 5.39 5.59
C ASN A 139 -11.62 6.38 4.51
N ILE A 140 -12.82 6.20 3.96
CA ILE A 140 -13.46 7.17 3.05
C ILE A 140 -13.65 8.52 3.74
N ALA A 141 -14.17 8.55 4.97
CA ALA A 141 -14.35 9.78 5.73
C ALA A 141 -13.03 10.54 5.92
N LYS A 142 -11.96 9.85 6.35
CA LYS A 142 -10.61 10.43 6.48
C LYS A 142 -10.07 10.99 5.15
N CYS A 143 -10.33 10.28 4.05
CA CYS A 143 -9.94 10.72 2.72
C CYS A 143 -10.70 11.99 2.28
N LEU A 144 -12.00 12.07 2.57
CA LEU A 144 -12.84 13.24 2.31
C LEU A 144 -12.39 14.45 3.13
N GLU A 145 -12.05 14.25 4.42
CA GLU A 145 -11.48 15.30 5.27
C GLU A 145 -10.17 15.84 4.69
N SER A 146 -9.26 14.93 4.29
CA SER A 146 -7.98 15.30 3.67
C SER A 146 -8.16 16.02 2.34
N ASN A 147 -9.21 15.69 1.60
CA ASN A 147 -9.59 16.34 0.33
C ASN A 147 -10.30 17.70 0.53
N SER A 148 -10.51 18.15 1.77
CA SER A 148 -11.34 19.34 2.07
C SER A 148 -12.75 19.28 1.47
N SER A 149 -13.32 18.06 1.39
CA SER A 149 -14.72 17.86 1.02
C SER A 149 -15.67 18.48 2.05
N SER A 150 -16.95 18.59 1.70
CA SER A 150 -17.93 19.19 2.60
C SER A 150 -18.09 18.39 3.90
N VAL A 151 -18.42 19.08 4.99
CA VAL A 151 -18.72 18.44 6.28
C VAL A 151 -19.85 17.42 6.11
N ASP A 152 -20.83 17.69 5.27
CA ASP A 152 -21.97 16.80 5.01
C ASP A 152 -21.52 15.46 4.38
N GLU A 153 -20.58 15.48 3.43
CA GLU A 153 -20.03 14.26 2.81
C GLU A 153 -19.22 13.41 3.80
N VAL A 154 -18.40 14.08 4.62
CA VAL A 154 -17.64 13.42 5.70
C VAL A 154 -18.61 12.77 6.70
N MET A 155 -19.58 13.53 7.19
CA MET A 155 -20.57 13.05 8.16
C MET A 155 -21.43 11.92 7.60
N SER A 156 -21.80 11.97 6.31
CA SER A 156 -22.51 10.89 5.64
C SER A 156 -21.70 9.59 5.64
N SER A 157 -20.38 9.67 5.41
CA SER A 157 -19.50 8.49 5.46
C SER A 157 -19.34 7.96 6.89
N CYS A 158 -19.21 8.84 7.88
CA CYS A 158 -19.18 8.45 9.30
C CYS A 158 -20.48 7.76 9.74
N GLN A 159 -21.65 8.26 9.30
CA GLN A 159 -22.94 7.64 9.60
C GLN A 159 -23.05 6.23 9.00
N LYS A 160 -22.57 6.02 7.77
CA LYS A 160 -22.52 4.68 7.17
C LYS A 160 -21.60 3.75 7.96
N ALA A 161 -20.45 4.24 8.42
CA ALA A 161 -19.54 3.45 9.25
C ALA A 161 -20.21 2.99 10.55
N ILE A 162 -20.92 3.90 11.24
CA ILE A 162 -21.68 3.58 12.46
C ILE A 162 -22.76 2.54 12.17
N GLN A 163 -23.56 2.74 11.11
CA GLN A 163 -24.63 1.81 10.74
C GLN A 163 -24.09 0.39 10.47
N CYS A 164 -22.96 0.29 9.76
CA CYS A 164 -22.29 -0.99 9.52
C CYS A 164 -21.82 -1.64 10.83
N ALA A 165 -21.19 -0.87 11.73
CA ALA A 165 -20.74 -1.39 13.03
C ALA A 165 -21.92 -1.86 13.91
N GLU A 166 -23.04 -1.13 13.93
CA GLU A 166 -24.25 -1.52 14.65
C GLU A 166 -24.84 -2.82 14.09
N ASN A 167 -24.89 -2.96 12.77
CA ASN A 167 -25.39 -4.17 12.11
C ASN A 167 -24.52 -5.40 12.39
N SER A 168 -23.21 -5.23 12.61
CA SER A 168 -22.33 -6.32 13.08
C SER A 168 -22.69 -6.84 14.48
N GLY A 169 -23.30 -6.00 15.33
CA GLY A 169 -23.69 -6.37 16.69
C GLY A 169 -25.04 -7.09 16.78
N ILE A 170 -25.85 -7.04 15.72
CA ILE A 170 -27.18 -7.66 15.64
C ILE A 170 -27.09 -9.15 15.23
N ASP A 171 -26.00 -9.55 14.55
CA ASP A 171 -25.73 -10.94 14.11
C ASP A 171 -25.08 -11.83 15.20
N ARG A 172 -25.16 -11.46 16.49
CA ARG A 172 -24.64 -12.26 17.64
C ARG A 172 -25.76 -12.77 18.52
#